data_AF-A0A838D2V4-F1
#
_entry.id   AF-A0A838D2V4-F1
#
_cell.length_a   1.000
_cell.length_b   1.000
_cell.length_c   1.000
_cell.angle_alpha   90.00
_cell.angle_beta   90.00
_cell.angle_gamma   90.00
#
_symmetry.space_group_name_H-M   'P 1'
#
loop_
_entity.id
_entity.type
_entity.pdbx_description
1 polymer ?
#
loop_
_entity_poly.entity_id
_entity_poly.type
_entity_poly.pdbx_seq_one_letter_code
_entity_poly.pdbx_strand_id
1 'polypeptide(L)' 'MLPMHRVVALILPRVVAFDLAIPAQVFGHRDEIDRYAFSVCSEVAGLVPSTTGFAVHAPL' A
#
# COMPACT_ATOMS: atom_id res chain seq x y z
N MET A 1 -2.99 -0.13 25.67
CA MET A 1 -3.15 -0.03 24.20
C MET A 1 -2.82 -1.37 23.60
N LEU A 2 -3.64 -1.89 22.68
CA LEU A 2 -3.25 -3.05 21.89
C LEU A 2 -2.08 -2.65 20.97
N PRO A 3 -1.14 -3.56 20.66
CA PRO A 3 -0.04 -3.26 19.73
C PRO A 3 -0.58 -2.92 18.34
N MET A 4 -0.03 -1.89 17.70
CA MET A 4 -0.38 -1.51 16.33
C MET A 4 0.11 -2.57 15.33
N HIS A 5 -0.77 -2.99 14.42
CA HIS A 5 -0.43 -3.89 13.33
C HIS A 5 0.22 -3.11 12.18
N ARG A 6 1.28 -3.67 11.59
CA ARG A 6 1.93 -3.10 10.40
C ARG A 6 1.57 -3.93 9.18
N VAL A 7 0.92 -3.31 8.21
CA VAL A 7 0.54 -3.94 6.94
C VAL A 7 1.38 -3.32 5.84
N VAL A 8 2.14 -4.15 5.13
CA VAL A 8 2.98 -3.71 4.02
C VAL A 8 2.56 -4.45 2.76
N ALA A 9 2.07 -3.71 1.77
CA ALA A 9 1.74 -4.26 0.47
C ALA A 9 2.97 -4.24 -0.44
N LEU A 10 3.45 -5.43 -0.83
CA LEU A 10 4.45 -5.57 -1.89
C LEU A 10 3.78 -5.27 -3.23
N ILE A 11 4.31 -4.30 -3.96
CA ILE A 11 3.87 -3.96 -5.31
C ILE A 11 4.94 -4.34 -6.34
N LEU A 12 4.49 -4.94 -7.44
CA LEU A 12 5.33 -5.40 -8.54
C LEU A 12 4.86 -4.77 -9.85
N PRO A 13 5.68 -4.79 -10.92
CA PRO A 13 5.25 -4.32 -12.23
C PRO A 13 3.93 -4.97 -12.67
N ARG A 14 3.04 -4.17 -13.26
CA ARG A 14 1.66 -4.54 -13.60
C ARG A 14 0.76 -4.80 -12.38
N VAL A 15 1.04 -4.16 -11.25
CA VAL A 15 0.08 -4.08 -10.14
C VAL A 15 -1.25 -3.51 -10.64
N VAL A 16 -2.36 -4.13 -10.22
CA VAL A 16 -3.70 -3.60 -10.47
C VAL A 16 -3.96 -2.53 -9.41
N ALA A 17 -4.08 -1.26 -9.83
CA ALA A 17 -4.20 -0.16 -8.88
C ALA A 17 -5.45 -0.26 -7.99
N PHE A 18 -6.55 -0.82 -8.52
CA PHE A 18 -7.78 -1.03 -7.76
C PHE A 18 -7.60 -2.05 -6.63
N ASP A 19 -6.91 -3.15 -6.91
CA ASP A 19 -6.60 -4.18 -5.90
C ASP A 19 -5.73 -3.62 -4.77
N LEU A 20 -4.85 -2.66 -5.06
CA LEU A 20 -4.04 -1.95 -4.06
C LEU A 20 -4.84 -0.88 -3.29
N ALA A 21 -5.78 -0.19 -3.96
CA ALA A 21 -6.58 0.86 -3.34
C ALA A 21 -7.50 0.34 -2.24
N ILE A 22 -8.02 -0.89 -2.38
CA ILE A 22 -8.89 -1.53 -1.39
C ILE A 22 -8.19 -1.68 -0.02
N PRO A 23 -7.04 -2.36 0.12
CA PRO A 23 -6.34 -2.47 1.39
C PRO A 23 -5.83 -1.13 1.89
N ALA A 24 -5.42 -0.20 1.01
CA ALA A 24 -5.05 1.15 1.42
C ALA A 24 -6.22 1.90 2.09
N GLN A 25 -7.44 1.74 1.55
CA GLN A 25 -8.65 2.34 2.12
C GLN A 25 -9.06 1.65 3.43
N VAL A 26 -8.98 0.33 3.52
CA VAL A 26 -9.38 -0.44 4.71
C VAL A 26 -8.41 -0.19 5.87
N PHE A 27 -7.11 -0.37 5.64
CA PHE A 27 -6.09 -0.26 6.70
C PHE A 27 -5.63 1.18 6.96
N GLY A 28 -5.87 2.09 6.01
CA GLY A 28 -5.63 3.53 6.18
C GLY A 28 -6.86 4.31 6.61
N HIS A 29 -8.00 3.65 6.87
CA HIS A 29 -9.22 4.33 7.29
C HIS A 29 -8.99 5.07 8.62
N ARG A 30 -9.52 6.30 8.74
CA ARG A 30 -9.38 7.11 9.96
C ARG A 30 -9.87 6.42 11.23
N ASP A 31 -10.90 5.58 11.12
CA ASP A 31 -11.47 4.85 12.26
C ASP A 31 -10.58 3.68 12.69
N GLU A 32 -9.59 3.31 11.87
CA GLU A 32 -8.67 2.20 12.08
C GLU A 32 -7.24 2.66 12.41
N ILE A 33 -7.02 3.97 12.56
CA ILE A 33 -5.68 4.59 12.74
C ILE A 33 -4.95 4.11 14.00
N ASP A 34 -5.68 3.75 15.05
CA ASP A 34 -5.11 3.23 16.30
C ASP A 34 -4.79 1.72 16.22
N ARG A 35 -5.19 1.05 15.13
CA ARG A 35 -5.06 -0.40 14.94
C ARG A 35 -4.05 -0.77 13.87
N TYR A 36 -3.98 0.01 12.79
CA TYR A 36 -3.14 -0.32 11.64
C TYR A 36 -2.26 0.85 11.18
N ALA A 37 -1.03 0.51 10.79
CA ALA A 37 -0.19 1.34 9.94
C ALA A 37 0.00 0.64 8.59
N PHE A 38 -0.47 1.27 7.52
CA PHE A 38 -0.36 0.77 6.15
C PHE A 38 0.79 1.45 5.39
N SER A 39 1.53 0.67 4.60
CA SER A 39 2.57 1.17 3.71
C SER A 39 2.71 0.26 2.49
N VAL A 40 3.44 0.73 1.47
CA VAL A 40 3.77 -0.05 0.27
C VAL A 40 5.29 -0.19 0.16
N CYS A 41 5.74 -1.29 -0.43
CA CYS A 41 7.14 -1.50 -0.79
C CYS A 41 7.28 -2.18 -2.15
N SER A 42 8.48 -2.13 -2.71
CA SER A 42 8.86 -2.89 -3.91
C SER A 42 10.28 -3.44 -3.76
N GLU A 43 10.71 -4.28 -4.71
CA GLU A 43 12.08 -4.80 -4.71
C GLU A 43 13.13 -3.69 -4.77
N VAL A 44 12.81 -2.61 -5.49
CA VAL A 44 13.62 -1.39 -5.59
C VAL A 44 12.70 -0.19 -5.38
N ALA A 45 13.11 0.75 -4.53
CA ALA A 45 12.37 2.00 -4.32
C ALA A 45 12.15 2.78 -5.63
N GLY A 46 10.99 3.42 -5.76
CA GLY A 46 10.66 4.29 -6.89
C GLY A 46 9.30 4.02 -7.50
N LEU A 47 9.16 4.36 -8.79
CA LEU A 47 7.90 4.24 -9.53
C LEU A 47 7.71 2.82 -10.06
N VAL A 48 6.61 2.18 -9.64
CA VAL A 48 6.19 0.85 -10.09
C VAL A 48 5.04 0.99 -11.09
N PRO A 49 5.21 0.59 -12.36
CA PRO A 49 4.14 0.71 -13.36
C PRO A 49 2.91 -0.14 -13.01
N SER A 50 1.73 0.47 -13.00
CA SER A 50 0.44 -0.24 -12.87
C SER A 50 -0.13 -0.65 -14.22
N THR A 51 -1.21 -1.43 -14.21
CA THR A 51 -2.01 -1.73 -15.42
C THR A 51 -2.90 -0.58 -15.88
N THR A 52 -2.99 0.51 -15.13
CA THR A 52 -4.04 1.53 -15.25
C THR A 52 -3.56 2.85 -15.87
N GLY A 53 -2.33 2.87 -16.41
CA GLY A 53 -1.75 4.02 -17.12
C GLY A 53 -0.97 5.01 -16.23
N PHE A 54 -0.82 4.72 -14.94
CA PHE A 54 0.01 5.48 -14.01
C PHE A 54 0.93 4.57 -13.20
N ALA A 55 1.97 5.14 -12.57
CA ALA A 55 2.83 4.40 -11.67
C ALA A 55 2.45 4.66 -10.21
N VAL A 56 2.69 3.68 -9.35
CA VAL A 56 2.59 3.80 -7.89
C VAL A 56 3.99 4.06 -7.36
N HIS A 57 4.14 5.03 -6.47
CA HIS A 57 5.42 5.31 -5.81
C HIS A 57 5.61 4.42 -4.59
N ALA A 58 6.64 3.58 -4.60
CA ALA A 58 7.13 2.82 -3.45
C ALA A 58 8.31 3.57 -2.82
N PRO A 59 8.20 4.05 -1.57
CA PRO A 59 9.24 4.84 -0.94
C PRO A 59 10.49 4.04 -0.56
N LEU A 60 10.36 2.73 -0.29
CA LEU A 60 11.42 1.77 0.02
C LEU A 60 11.02 0.36 -0.41
#